data_AF-A0A1J4SBV6-F1
#
_entry.id   AF-A0A1J4SBV6-F1
#
_cell.length_a   1.000
_cell.length_b   1.000
_cell.length_c   1.000
_cell.angle_alpha   90.00
_cell.angle_beta   90.00
_cell.angle_gamma   90.00
#
_symmetry.space_group_name_H-M   'P 1'
#
loop_
_entity.id
_entity.type
_entity.pdbx_description
1 polymer ?
#
loop_
_entity_poly.entity_id
_entity_poly.type
_entity_poly.pdbx_seq_one_letter_code
_entity_poly.pdbx_strand_id
1 'polypeptide(L)'
;MILKVDKEFDYLIRVGRAGIATSDGAMKQAALREANKEYERKWGMTFDEFARQSKDGTLKEDAYSWNVEQDFWGWEQTVTLLNHYGSLAV
;
A
#
# COMPACT_ATOMS: atom_id res chain seq x y z
N MET A 1 16.79 -2.09 9.23
CA MET A 1 16.88 -0.72 8.64
C MET A 1 15.46 -0.21 8.43
N ILE A 2 14.69 -0.05 9.51
CA ILE A 2 13.29 0.38 9.52
C ILE A 2 13.27 1.80 10.10
N LEU A 3 13.89 2.77 9.43
CA LEU A 3 13.94 4.17 9.93
C LEU A 3 14.02 5.22 8.82
N LYS A 4 13.66 4.88 7.57
CA LYS A 4 13.73 5.85 6.45
C LYS A 4 12.37 6.27 5.88
N VAL A 5 11.29 5.56 6.23
CA VAL A 5 9.96 5.71 5.60
C VAL A 5 9.06 6.73 6.31
N ASP A 6 9.43 7.22 7.50
CA ASP A 6 8.58 8.17 8.23
C ASP A 6 8.63 9.61 7.69
N LYS A 7 9.68 10.00 6.95
CA LYS A 7 9.86 11.42 6.58
C LYS A 7 9.15 11.85 5.28
N GLU A 8 9.00 10.96 4.31
CA GLU A 8 8.30 11.31 3.06
C GLU A 8 6.78 11.25 3.21
N PHE A 9 6.27 10.31 4.02
CA PHE A 9 4.86 10.23 4.36
C PHE A 9 4.43 11.46 5.18
N ASP A 10 5.24 11.88 6.14
CA ASP A 10 5.00 13.10 6.94
C ASP A 10 5.03 14.36 6.07
N TYR A 11 5.87 14.41 5.02
CA TYR A 11 5.88 15.53 4.08
C TYR A 11 4.56 15.65 3.33
N LEU A 12 4.05 14.55 2.76
CA LEU A 12 2.78 14.55 2.01
C LEU A 12 1.57 14.88 2.91
N ILE A 13 1.59 14.48 4.18
CA ILE A 13 0.57 14.87 5.17
C ILE A 13 0.71 16.36 5.55
N ARG A 14 1.93 16.87 5.71
CA ARG A 14 2.19 18.26 6.13
C ARG A 14 1.83 19.30 5.07
N VAL A 15 1.97 19.00 3.78
CA VAL A 15 1.50 19.90 2.70
C VAL A 15 -0.02 19.80 2.49
N GLY A 16 -0.66 18.75 2.99
CA GLY A 16 -2.08 18.44 2.83
C GLY A 16 -2.96 18.85 4.02
N ARG A 17 -3.15 20.15 4.21
CA ARG A 17 -4.24 20.80 5.00
C ARG A 17 -4.21 20.70 6.54
N ALA A 18 -4.28 21.89 7.12
CA ALA A 18 -4.62 22.19 8.50
C ALA A 18 -6.03 21.71 8.90
N GLY A 19 -6.15 21.21 10.14
CA GLY A 19 -7.39 20.77 10.80
C GLY A 19 -7.77 19.37 10.31
N ILE A 20 -7.89 18.32 11.13
CA ILE A 20 -8.77 18.18 12.30
C ILE A 20 -8.29 16.96 13.11
N ALA A 21 -7.99 17.16 14.39
CA ALA A 21 -7.53 16.13 15.31
C ALA A 21 -8.72 15.30 15.82
N THR A 22 -9.05 14.25 15.06
CA THR A 22 -9.78 13.00 15.42
C THR A 22 -10.04 12.14 14.17
N SER A 23 -9.72 12.65 12.97
CA SER A 23 -10.02 12.04 11.66
C SER A 23 -8.87 11.24 11.03
N ASP A 24 -7.69 11.19 11.66
CA ASP A 24 -6.43 10.78 11.01
C ASP A 24 -6.43 9.30 10.57
N GLY A 25 -6.88 8.38 11.43
CA GLY A 25 -6.91 6.94 11.09
C GLY A 25 -7.90 6.59 9.96
N ALA A 26 -9.08 7.21 9.95
CA ALA A 26 -10.09 6.97 8.92
C ALA A 26 -9.68 7.56 7.57
N MET A 27 -9.06 8.73 7.55
CA MET A 27 -8.51 9.33 6.33
C MET A 27 -7.35 8.51 5.78
N LYS A 28 -6.45 8.02 6.64
CA LYS A 28 -5.37 7.10 6.24
C LYS A 28 -5.93 5.80 5.65
N GLN A 29 -6.94 5.21 6.28
CA GLN A 29 -7.56 4.00 5.77
C GLN A 29 -8.23 4.21 4.40
N ALA A 30 -8.89 5.35 4.19
CA ALA A 30 -9.47 5.69 2.88
C ALA A 30 -8.39 5.83 1.80
N ALA A 31 -7.30 6.54 2.08
CA ALA A 31 -6.18 6.69 1.15
C ALA A 31 -5.54 5.34 0.80
N LEU A 32 -5.31 4.48 1.80
CA LEU A 32 -4.76 3.14 1.59
C LEU A 32 -5.71 2.24 0.77
N ARG A 33 -7.03 2.37 0.95
CA ARG A 33 -8.01 1.63 0.14
C ARG A 33 -7.97 2.05 -1.33
N GLU A 34 -7.82 3.34 -1.62
CA GLU A 34 -7.69 3.82 -2.99
C GLU A 34 -6.37 3.40 -3.63
N ALA A 35 -5.26 3.43 -2.88
CA ALA A 35 -3.98 2.89 -3.33
C ALA A 35 -4.07 1.38 -3.64
N ASN A 36 -4.72 0.59 -2.77
CA ASN A 36 -4.94 -0.84 -3.00
C ASN A 36 -5.73 -1.08 -4.30
N LYS A 37 -6.79 -0.30 -4.54
CA LYS A 37 -7.57 -0.39 -5.80
C LYS A 37 -6.74 0.00 -7.02
N GLU A 38 -5.77 0.89 -6.89
CA GLU A 38 -4.90 1.25 -8.01
C GLU A 38 -4.02 0.09 -8.43
N TYR A 39 -3.44 -0.63 -7.46
CA TYR A 39 -2.71 -1.86 -7.75
C TYR A 39 -3.63 -2.94 -8.34
N GLU A 40 -4.81 -3.15 -7.79
CA GLU A 40 -5.79 -4.11 -8.33
C GLU A 40 -6.17 -3.78 -9.77
N ARG A 41 -6.34 -2.49 -10.11
CA ARG A 41 -6.58 -2.05 -11.48
C ARG A 41 -5.39 -2.28 -12.40
N LYS A 42 -4.17 -2.01 -11.92
CA LYS A 42 -2.93 -2.17 -12.70
C LYS A 42 -2.69 -3.64 -13.05
N TRP A 43 -2.82 -4.53 -12.06
CA TRP A 43 -2.50 -5.95 -12.20
C TRP A 43 -3.70 -6.80 -12.61
N GLY A 44 -4.93 -6.29 -12.48
CA GLY A 44 -6.15 -7.00 -12.82
C GLY A 44 -6.46 -8.18 -11.90
N MET A 45 -5.90 -8.19 -10.69
CA MET A 45 -6.02 -9.27 -9.71
C MET A 45 -5.88 -8.73 -8.28
N THR A 46 -6.12 -9.56 -7.28
CA THR A 46 -5.88 -9.22 -5.86
C THR A 46 -4.40 -9.34 -5.47
N PHE A 47 -3.99 -8.75 -4.34
CA PHE A 47 -2.62 -8.88 -3.84
C PHE A 47 -2.22 -10.34 -3.60
N ASP A 48 -3.11 -11.16 -3.03
CA ASP A 48 -2.83 -12.58 -2.75
C ASP A 48 -2.58 -13.36 -4.05
N GLU A 49 -3.37 -13.09 -5.09
CA GLU A 49 -3.19 -13.70 -6.40
C GLU A 49 -1.89 -13.24 -7.06
N PHE A 50 -1.56 -11.95 -6.95
CA PHE A 50 -0.31 -11.38 -7.45
C PHE A 50 0.90 -11.99 -6.73
N ALA A 51 0.90 -12.04 -5.41
CA ALA A 51 1.98 -12.60 -4.60
C ALA A 51 2.22 -14.08 -4.89
N ARG A 52 1.14 -14.85 -5.07
CA ARG A 52 1.21 -16.25 -5.48
C ARG A 52 1.83 -16.38 -6.88
N GLN A 53 1.37 -15.63 -7.87
CA GLN A 53 1.88 -15.71 -9.24
C GLN A 53 3.34 -15.26 -9.35
N SER A 54 3.75 -14.25 -8.58
CA SER A 54 5.15 -13.81 -8.50
C SER A 54 6.04 -14.91 -7.90
N LYS A 55 5.57 -15.60 -6.85
CA LYS A 55 6.30 -16.72 -6.24
C LYS A 55 6.38 -17.95 -7.15
N ASP A 56 5.30 -18.27 -7.84
CA ASP A 56 5.20 -19.44 -8.70
C ASP A 56 5.83 -19.20 -10.09
N GLY A 57 6.29 -17.97 -10.37
CA GLY A 57 6.89 -17.58 -11.65
C GLY A 57 5.89 -17.58 -12.81
N THR A 58 4.60 -17.48 -12.51
CA THR A 58 3.51 -17.49 -13.51
C THR A 58 3.00 -16.10 -13.84
N LEU A 59 3.59 -15.06 -13.27
CA LEU A 59 3.29 -13.68 -13.61
C LEU A 59 3.60 -13.43 -15.09
N LYS A 60 2.72 -12.71 -15.79
CA LYS A 60 2.90 -12.40 -17.21
C LYS A 60 4.14 -11.51 -17.46
N GLU A 61 4.43 -10.64 -16.50
CA GLU A 61 5.64 -9.81 -16.50
C GLU A 61 6.78 -10.53 -15.78
N ASP A 62 8.02 -10.13 -16.05
CA ASP A 62 9.18 -10.68 -15.35
C ASP A 62 9.07 -10.35 -13.86
N ALA A 63 8.87 -11.39 -13.04
CA ALA A 63 8.66 -11.30 -11.61
C ALA A 63 9.83 -10.64 -10.86
N TYR A 64 11.04 -10.66 -11.45
CA TYR A 64 12.24 -10.04 -10.89
C TYR A 64 12.57 -8.69 -11.55
N SER A 65 11.67 -8.16 -12.37
CA SER A 65 11.83 -6.82 -12.89
C SER A 65 11.65 -5.80 -11.76
N TRP A 66 12.46 -4.74 -11.81
CA TRP A 66 12.42 -3.68 -10.79
C TRP A 66 11.01 -3.09 -10.62
N ASN A 67 10.24 -2.96 -11.70
CA ASN A 67 8.87 -2.45 -11.65
C ASN A 67 7.92 -3.38 -10.86
N VAL A 68 8.05 -4.70 -11.05
CA VAL A 68 7.26 -5.69 -10.31
C VAL A 68 7.62 -5.69 -8.84
N GLU A 69 8.91 -5.59 -8.50
CA GLU A 69 9.37 -5.54 -7.11
C GLU A 69 8.88 -4.28 -6.38
N GLN A 70 8.93 -3.11 -7.04
CA GLN A 70 8.41 -1.85 -6.48
C GLN A 70 6.91 -1.95 -6.19
N ASP A 71 6.14 -2.49 -7.12
CA ASP A 71 4.71 -2.71 -6.92
C ASP A 71 4.44 -3.72 -5.81
N PHE A 72 5.18 -4.83 -5.77
CA PHE A 72 5.04 -5.84 -4.72
C PHE A 72 5.24 -5.23 -3.33
N TRP A 73 6.34 -4.51 -3.12
CA TRP A 73 6.63 -3.91 -1.81
C TRP A 73 5.62 -2.82 -1.43
N GLY A 74 5.24 -1.94 -2.36
CA GLY A 74 4.26 -0.89 -2.10
C GLY A 74 2.87 -1.44 -1.80
N TRP A 75 2.47 -2.51 -2.50
CA TRP A 75 1.18 -3.16 -2.29
C TRP A 75 1.15 -3.95 -0.98
N GLU A 76 2.22 -4.69 -0.64
CA GLU A 76 2.36 -5.40 0.64
C GLU A 76 2.25 -4.43 1.83
N GLN A 77 2.93 -3.29 1.75
CA GLN A 77 2.85 -2.24 2.77
C GLN A 77 1.42 -1.70 2.90
N THR A 78 0.75 -1.47 1.77
CA THR A 78 -0.63 -0.96 1.75
C THR A 78 -1.59 -1.94 2.43
N VAL A 79 -1.55 -3.23 2.09
CA VAL A 79 -2.39 -4.28 2.70
C VAL A 79 -2.09 -4.43 4.19
N THR A 80 -0.80 -4.40 4.57
CA THR A 80 -0.38 -4.49 5.97
C THR A 80 -0.94 -3.32 6.79
N LEU A 81 -0.84 -2.09 6.28
CA LEU A 81 -1.36 -0.90 6.96
C LEU A 81 -2.90 -0.89 7.02
N LEU A 82 -3.58 -1.35 5.96
CA LEU A 82 -5.04 -1.52 5.99
C LEU A 82 -5.48 -2.48 7.09
N ASN A 83 -4.81 -3.62 7.21
CA ASN A 83 -5.10 -4.60 8.26
C ASN A 83 -4.83 -4.02 9.65
N HIS A 84 -3.72 -3.28 9.81
CA HIS A 84 -3.38 -2.62 11.06
C HIS A 84 -4.46 -1.61 11.49
N TYR A 85 -4.81 -0.66 10.63
CA TYR A 85 -5.83 0.35 10.96
C TYR A 85 -7.23 -0.24 11.09
N GLY A 86 -7.56 -1.28 10.33
CA GLY A 86 -8.81 -2.02 10.48
C GLY A 86 -8.92 -2.71 11.84
N SER A 87 -7.82 -3.24 12.38
CA SER A 87 -7.78 -3.87 13.70
C SER A 87 -7.91 -2.87 14.87
N LEU A 88 -7.52 -1.62 14.66
CA LEU A 88 -7.61 -0.54 15.67
C LEU A 88 -8.98 0.15 15.71
N ALA A 89 -9.85 -0.10 14.72
CA ALA A 89 -11.19 0.47 14.63
C ALA A 89 -12.27 -0.39 15.34
N VAL A 90 -11.87 -1.51 15.95
CA VAL A 90 -12.71 -2.45 16.71
C VAL A 90 -12.63 -2.19 18.21
#